data_AF-A0A7L8G977-F1
#
_entry.id   AF-A0A7L8G977-F1
#
_cell.length_a   1.000
_cell.length_b   1.000
_cell.length_c   1.000
_cell.angle_alpha   90.00
_cell.angle_beta   90.00
_cell.angle_gamma   90.00
#
_symmetry.space_group_name_H-M   'P 1'
#
loop_
_entity.id
_entity.type
_entity.pdbx_description
1 polymer ?
#
loop_
_entity_poly.entity_id
_entity_poly.type
_entity_poly.pdbx_seq_one_letter_code
_entity_poly.pdbx_strand_id
1 'polypeptide(L)' 'AMLRECARHEALAKIILHSDDFYNFFDYVEVSTFDIASDAFSTF' A
#
# COMPACT_ATOMS: atom_id res chain seq x y z
N ALA A 1 -1.47 -0.83 -8.73
CA ALA A 1 -2.47 0.07 -9.39
C ALA A 1 -3.88 0.05 -8.76
N MET A 2 -4.59 -1.08 -8.67
CA MET A 2 -5.98 -1.13 -8.15
C MET A 2 -6.12 -0.62 -6.71
N LEU A 3 -5.23 -1.04 -5.80
CA LEU A 3 -5.20 -0.60 -4.40
C LEU A 3 -5.12 0.92 -4.26
N ARG A 4 -4.35 1.58 -5.14
CA ARG A 4 -4.17 3.03 -5.17
C ARG A 4 -5.43 3.77 -5.65
N GLU A 5 -6.23 3.14 -6.51
CA GLU A 5 -7.56 3.65 -6.90
C GLU A 5 -8.56 3.47 -5.75
N CYS A 6 -8.53 2.33 -5.05
CA CYS A 6 -9.32 2.14 -3.85
C CYS A 6 -9.01 3.19 -2.78
N ALA A 7 -7.72 3.52 -2.58
CA ALA A 7 -7.28 4.54 -1.63
C ALA A 7 -7.77 5.96 -1.96
N ARG A 8 -8.24 6.25 -3.19
CA ARG A 8 -8.88 7.53 -3.53
C ARG A 8 -10.31 7.69 -2.95
N HIS A 9 -10.88 6.61 -2.42
CA HIS A 9 -12.20 6.61 -1.79
C HIS A 9 -12.06 6.50 -0.27
N GLU A 10 -12.56 7.50 0.47
CA GLU A 10 -12.37 7.62 1.93
C GLU A 10 -12.73 6.34 2.70
N ALA A 11 -13.89 5.74 2.39
CA ALA A 11 -14.36 4.53 3.06
C ALA A 11 -13.39 3.35 2.89
N LEU A 12 -12.80 3.20 1.70
CA LEU A 12 -11.85 2.13 1.40
C LEU A 12 -10.47 2.44 1.99
N ALA A 13 -10.02 3.69 1.92
CA ALA A 13 -8.78 4.13 2.56
C ALA A 13 -8.80 3.87 4.08
N LYS A 14 -9.94 4.11 4.73
CA LYS A 14 -10.13 3.82 6.15
C LYS A 14 -10.03 2.32 6.48
N ILE A 15 -10.56 1.45 5.60
CA ILE A 15 -10.42 0.00 5.75
C ILE A 15 -8.95 -0.41 5.61
N ILE A 16 -8.25 0.12 4.60
CA ILE A 16 -6.84 -0.20 4.35
C ILE A 16 -5.97 0.26 5.54
N LEU A 17 -6.16 1.49 6.02
CA LEU A 17 -5.36 2.07 7.11
C LEU A 17 -5.55 1.38 8.46
N HIS A 18 -6.73 0.80 8.70
CA HIS A 18 -7.04 0.11 9.96
C HIS A 18 -6.96 -1.42 9.84
N SER A 19 -6.54 -1.96 8.70
CA SER A 19 -6.23 -3.38 8.57
C SER A 19 -4.94 -3.70 9.31
N ASP A 20 -4.87 -4.88 9.94
CA ASP A 20 -3.63 -5.39 10.52
C ASP A 20 -2.53 -5.55 9.44
N ASP A 21 -2.94 -5.76 8.18
CA ASP A 21 -2.04 -5.89 7.03
C ASP A 21 -1.40 -4.56 6.58
N PHE A 22 -1.84 -3.41 7.09
CA PHE A 22 -1.31 -2.11 6.67
C PHE A 22 0.20 -2.03 6.84
N TYR A 23 0.72 -2.59 7.93
CA TYR A 23 2.14 -2.55 8.24
C TYR A 23 3.00 -3.42 7.31
N ASN A 24 2.40 -4.36 6.58
CA ASN A 24 3.13 -5.14 5.55
C ASN A 24 3.67 -4.23 4.43
N PHE A 25 3.12 -3.02 4.24
CA PHE A 25 3.70 -2.04 3.31
C PHE A 25 5.15 -1.69 3.66
N PHE A 26 5.54 -1.68 4.93
CA PHE A 26 6.94 -1.46 5.33
C PHE A 26 7.85 -2.57 4.83
N ASP A 27 7.41 -3.82 4.93
CA ASP A 27 8.16 -4.95 4.38
C ASP A 27 8.23 -4.87 2.84
N TYR A 28 7.14 -4.46 2.18
CA TYR A 28 7.09 -4.34 0.72
C TYR A 28 7.96 -3.21 0.16
N VAL A 29 8.20 -2.12 0.90
CA VAL A 29 9.13 -1.06 0.44
C VAL A 29 10.60 -1.45 0.60
N GLU A 30 10.91 -2.45 1.43
CA GLU A 30 12.27 -2.92 1.68
C GLU A 30 12.71 -4.09 0.79
N VAL A 31 11.81 -4.65 -0.03
CA VAL A 31 12.16 -5.75 -0.93
C VAL A 31 13.22 -5.32 -1.95
N SER A 32 14.15 -6.22 -2.27
CA SER A 32 15.25 -5.94 -3.22
C SER A 32 14.78 -5.74 -4.66
N THR A 33 13.54 -6.09 -4.98
CA THR A 33 12.95 -5.92 -6.32
C THR A 33 12.43 -4.49 -6.45
N PHE A 34 13.16 -3.67 -7.20
CA PHE A 34 12.88 -2.24 -7.39
C PHE A 34 11.43 -1.95 -7.83
N ASP A 35 10.88 -2.71 -8.77
CA ASP A 35 9.53 -2.48 -9.28
C ASP A 35 8.46 -2.64 -8.19
N ILE A 36 8.65 -3.62 -7.30
CA ILE A 36 7.72 -3.89 -6.20
C ILE A 36 7.89 -2.84 -5.11
N ALA A 37 9.12 -2.56 -4.71
CA ALA A 37 9.42 -1.56 -3.69
C ALA A 37 8.92 -0.16 -4.08
N SER A 38 9.12 0.24 -5.34
CA SER A 38 8.66 1.55 -5.84
C SER A 38 7.14 1.64 -5.99
N ASP A 39 6.43 0.56 -6.36
CA ASP A 39 4.96 0.53 -6.42
C ASP A 39 4.33 0.59 -5.02
N ALA A 40 4.92 -0.12 -4.05
CA ALA A 40 4.52 -0.08 -2.64
C ALA A 40 4.71 1.34 -2.07
N PHE A 41 5.88 1.94 -2.29
CA PHE A 41 6.17 3.30 -1.82
C PHE A 41 5.22 4.35 -2.44
N SER A 42 4.86 4.19 -3.72
CA SER A 42 3.93 5.12 -4.38
C SER A 42 2.47 4.97 -3.94
N THR A 43 2.16 3.94 -3.15
CA THR A 43 0.81 3.67 -2.62
C THR A 43 0.67 4.10 -1.16
N PHE A 44 1.79 4.23 -0.44
CA PHE A 44 1.88 4.86 0.87
C PHE A 44 1.80 6.40 0.75
#